data_AF-A0A5K1D4Z0-F1
#
_entry.id   AF-A0A5K1D4Z0-F1
#
_cell.length_a   1.000
_cell.length_b   1.000
_cell.length_c   1.000
_cell.angle_alpha   90.00
_cell.angle_beta   90.00
_cell.angle_gamma   90.00
#
_symmetry.space_group_name_H-M   'P 1'
#
loop_
_entity.id
_entity.type
_entity.pdbx_description
1 polymer ?
#
loop_
_entity_poly.entity_id
_entity_poly.type
_entity_poly.pdbx_seq_one_letter_code
_entity_poly.pdbx_strand_id
1 'polypeptide(L)'
;VRNVIGDRGLEIVAQHCKKLRRLRIERGDDEQGLEDEQGMVSQRGISAVARGCPELEKLAVYVSDISNDALVCIGTYSKNLCDFRLVLLDKEERITDLPLDNGVRALLRGCEKLRRFALYLRPGGLTDVGLGYIGKYSANVRWMLLGYVGETDSGFLEFSKGCPNLVKLEMRGCFFSERALALAVLQLASLRYIWVQGYKTSTAGRDLLLMVRPFWNIEIIPPRPAQDGVEQPSQILAYYSLAGKRTDCCETVVPLSPSLFGSP
;
A
#
# COMPACT_ATOMS: atom_id res chain seq x y z
N VAL A 1 -10.03 18.95 -8.43
CA VAL A 1 -10.92 19.30 -7.29
C VAL A 1 -10.03 19.81 -6.17
N ARG A 2 -10.05 21.12 -5.89
CA ARG A 2 -9.26 21.71 -4.81
C ARG A 2 -9.70 21.15 -3.45
N ASN A 3 -8.76 20.60 -2.69
CA ASN A 3 -9.01 20.19 -1.31
C ASN A 3 -8.63 21.35 -0.37
N VAL A 4 -9.62 21.84 0.38
CA VAL A 4 -9.47 23.02 1.25
C VAL A 4 -9.75 22.70 2.72
N ILE A 5 -9.87 21.42 3.10
CA ILE A 5 -10.24 21.08 4.48
C ILE A 5 -9.15 21.47 5.48
N GLY A 6 -7.91 21.08 5.17
CA GLY A 6 -6.76 21.26 6.04
C GLY A 6 -6.88 20.70 7.45
N ASP A 7 -5.81 20.86 8.23
CA ASP A 7 -5.80 20.47 9.64
C ASP A 7 -6.86 21.22 10.46
N ARG A 8 -7.06 22.52 10.18
CA ARG A 8 -8.05 23.33 10.91
C ARG A 8 -9.47 22.84 10.66
N GLY A 9 -9.83 22.51 9.43
CA GLY A 9 -11.13 21.93 9.14
C GLY A 9 -11.31 20.56 9.81
N LEU A 10 -10.24 19.75 9.84
CA LEU A 10 -10.26 18.46 10.53
C LEU A 10 -10.42 18.59 12.05
N GLU A 11 -9.85 19.61 12.67
CA GLU A 11 -10.08 19.92 14.09
C GLU A 11 -11.54 20.30 14.36
N ILE A 12 -12.15 21.10 13.49
CA ILE A 12 -13.58 21.45 13.60
C ILE A 12 -14.45 20.20 13.42
N VAL A 13 -14.15 19.35 12.44
CA VAL A 13 -14.83 18.05 12.26
C VAL A 13 -14.68 17.19 13.51
N ALA A 14 -13.47 17.09 14.06
CA ALA A 14 -13.20 16.33 15.27
C ALA A 14 -14.01 16.83 16.48
N GLN A 15 -14.24 18.14 16.58
CA GLN A 15 -15.02 18.73 17.67
C GLN A 15 -16.52 18.48 17.53
N HIS A 16 -17.08 18.54 16.32
CA HIS A 16 -18.54 18.60 16.12
C HIS A 16 -19.15 17.30 15.56
N CYS A 17 -18.39 16.49 14.82
CA CYS A 17 -18.91 15.34 14.07
C CYS A 17 -18.68 14.00 14.79
N LYS A 18 -19.20 13.84 16.01
CA LYS A 18 -18.94 12.66 16.86
C LYS A 18 -19.41 11.31 16.29
N LYS A 19 -20.39 11.34 15.38
CA LYS A 19 -20.95 10.17 14.68
C LYS A 19 -20.32 9.92 13.30
N LEU A 20 -19.18 10.56 13.00
CA LEU A 20 -18.52 10.40 11.72
C LEU A 20 -17.98 8.98 11.58
N ARG A 21 -18.51 8.22 10.61
CA ARG A 21 -18.10 6.84 10.33
C ARG A 21 -17.10 6.71 9.19
N ARG A 22 -17.12 7.62 8.22
CA ARG A 22 -16.28 7.53 7.02
C ARG A 22 -15.76 8.90 6.64
N LEU A 23 -14.45 9.01 6.52
CA LEU A 23 -13.76 10.22 6.06
C LEU A 23 -12.84 9.85 4.90
N ARG A 24 -12.98 10.57 3.78
CA ARG A 24 -12.07 10.49 2.64
C ARG A 24 -11.61 11.90 2.28
N ILE A 25 -10.30 12.05 2.18
CA ILE A 25 -9.63 13.29 1.82
C ILE A 25 -8.78 12.97 0.60
N GLU A 26 -9.19 13.46 -0.56
CA GLU A 26 -8.45 13.28 -1.82
C GLU A 26 -7.33 14.30 -1.94
N ARG A 27 -6.34 14.00 -2.78
CA ARG A 27 -5.35 15.00 -3.22
C ARG A 27 -6.07 16.16 -3.92
N GLY A 28 -5.74 17.39 -3.52
CA GLY A 28 -6.21 18.60 -4.22
C GLY A 28 -5.47 18.82 -5.54
N ASP A 29 -5.91 19.81 -6.33
CA ASP A 29 -5.13 20.25 -7.50
C ASP A 29 -3.87 20.98 -7.00
N ASP A 30 -2.70 20.47 -7.38
CA ASP A 30 -1.38 21.04 -7.00
C ASP A 30 -0.88 22.06 -8.04
N GLU A 31 -1.78 22.62 -8.86
CA GLU A 31 -1.39 23.62 -9.85
C GLU A 31 -0.91 24.91 -9.17
N GLN A 32 0.26 25.35 -9.63
CA GLN A 32 1.11 26.39 -9.05
C GLN A 32 0.34 27.70 -8.79
N GLY A 33 0.43 28.23 -7.56
CA GLY A 33 0.29 29.67 -7.31
C GLY A 33 -0.85 30.15 -6.41
N LEU A 34 -1.72 29.27 -5.92
CA LEU A 34 -2.76 29.63 -4.93
C LEU A 34 -2.70 28.66 -3.73
N GLU A 35 -1.52 28.54 -3.13
CA GLU A 35 -1.32 27.76 -1.91
C GLU A 35 -1.94 28.51 -0.72
N ASP A 36 -3.20 28.23 -0.42
CA ASP A 36 -3.64 28.46 0.94
C ASP A 36 -2.86 27.45 1.79
N GLU A 37 -1.87 27.90 2.58
CA GLU A 37 -1.14 27.08 3.57
C GLU A 37 -2.10 26.27 4.49
N GLN A 38 -3.35 26.72 4.55
CA GLN A 38 -4.44 26.16 5.33
C GLN A 38 -5.08 24.90 4.72
N GLY A 39 -4.78 24.55 3.47
CA GLY A 39 -5.34 23.35 2.81
C GLY A 39 -4.61 22.04 3.14
N MET A 40 -3.45 22.12 3.81
CA MET A 40 -2.60 20.97 4.11
C MET A 40 -3.16 20.11 5.24
N VAL A 41 -3.08 18.79 5.06
CA VAL A 41 -3.44 17.80 6.08
C VAL A 41 -2.17 17.12 6.57
N SER A 42 -1.96 17.13 7.89
CA SER A 42 -0.78 16.58 8.56
C SER A 42 -1.17 15.66 9.72
N GLN A 43 -0.17 15.18 10.47
CA GLN A 43 -0.32 14.52 11.77
C GLN A 43 -1.28 15.26 12.72
N ARG A 44 -1.39 16.58 12.65
CA ARG A 44 -2.24 17.39 13.51
C ARG A 44 -3.73 17.10 13.28
N GLY A 45 -4.20 17.24 12.05
CA GLY A 45 -5.59 16.99 11.67
C GLY A 45 -5.96 15.51 11.78
N ILE A 46 -5.06 14.61 11.40
CA ILE A 46 -5.28 13.16 11.54
C ILE A 46 -5.44 12.76 13.01
N SER A 47 -4.58 13.25 13.89
CA SER A 47 -4.69 12.98 15.33
C SER A 47 -5.94 13.62 15.94
N ALA A 48 -6.35 14.80 15.47
CA ALA A 48 -7.59 15.44 15.92
C ALA A 48 -8.80 14.55 15.57
N VAL A 49 -8.92 14.10 14.32
CA VAL A 49 -10.01 13.21 13.89
C VAL A 49 -10.00 11.91 14.68
N ALA A 50 -8.83 11.29 14.87
CA ALA A 50 -8.72 10.04 15.64
C ALA A 50 -9.29 10.18 17.06
N ARG A 51 -8.98 11.28 17.76
CA ARG A 51 -9.51 11.57 19.11
C ARG A 51 -10.97 12.00 19.11
N GLY A 52 -11.38 12.75 18.10
CA GLY A 52 -12.69 13.41 18.05
C GLY A 52 -13.83 12.54 17.52
N CYS A 53 -13.53 11.54 16.71
CA CYS A 53 -14.51 10.73 15.97
C CYS A 53 -14.41 9.23 16.36
N PRO A 54 -14.98 8.81 17.51
CA PRO A 54 -14.84 7.44 18.02
C PRO A 54 -15.56 6.37 17.18
N GLU A 55 -16.53 6.76 16.36
CA GLU A 55 -17.30 5.87 15.48
C GLU A 55 -16.64 5.65 14.11
N LEU A 56 -15.40 6.11 13.90
CA LEU A 56 -14.74 6.04 12.60
C LEU A 56 -14.47 4.58 12.17
N GLU A 57 -15.01 4.21 11.02
CA GLU A 57 -14.87 2.91 10.36
C GLU A 57 -13.96 2.97 9.14
N LYS A 58 -13.95 4.11 8.44
CA LYS A 58 -13.10 4.31 7.27
C LYS A 58 -12.37 5.65 7.32
N LEU A 59 -11.05 5.60 7.13
CA LEU A 59 -10.19 6.76 6.96
C LEU A 59 -9.34 6.56 5.71
N ALA A 60 -9.52 7.41 4.70
CA ALA A 60 -8.71 7.38 3.48
C ALA A 60 -8.18 8.78 3.19
N VAL A 61 -6.88 9.00 3.32
CA VAL A 61 -6.30 10.35 3.33
C VAL A 61 -5.03 10.44 2.50
N TYR A 62 -4.91 11.54 1.76
CA TYR A 62 -3.63 12.06 1.29
C TYR A 62 -3.14 13.09 2.32
N VAL A 63 -1.91 12.97 2.77
CA VAL A 63 -1.31 13.82 3.80
C VAL A 63 0.01 14.40 3.31
N SER A 64 0.32 15.63 3.70
CA SER A 64 1.60 16.28 3.39
C SER A 64 2.69 15.92 4.41
N ASP A 65 2.30 15.61 5.65
CA ASP A 65 3.21 15.22 6.73
C ASP A 65 2.54 14.20 7.67
N ILE A 66 3.35 13.39 8.35
CA ILE A 66 2.88 12.32 9.25
C ILE A 66 3.95 11.99 10.30
N SER A 67 3.53 11.37 11.41
CA SER A 67 4.43 10.89 12.47
C SER A 67 4.00 9.56 13.07
N ASN A 68 4.92 8.88 13.77
CA ASN A 68 4.60 7.67 14.54
C ASN A 68 3.49 7.96 15.56
N ASP A 69 3.55 9.10 16.25
CA ASP A 69 2.56 9.52 17.25
C ASP A 69 1.13 9.63 16.68
N ALA A 70 0.98 10.11 15.44
CA ALA A 70 -0.32 10.16 14.79
C ALA A 70 -0.89 8.75 14.52
N LEU A 71 -0.05 7.81 14.08
CA LEU A 71 -0.45 6.43 13.86
C LEU A 71 -0.77 5.71 15.19
N VAL A 72 0.01 5.97 16.25
CA VAL A 72 -0.30 5.53 17.62
C VAL A 72 -1.64 6.08 18.07
N CYS A 73 -1.92 7.36 17.79
CA CYS A 73 -3.19 8.01 18.12
C CYS A 73 -4.36 7.31 17.42
N ILE A 74 -4.26 7.02 16.12
CA ILE A 74 -5.28 6.25 15.39
C ILE A 74 -5.49 4.88 16.04
N GLY A 75 -4.42 4.11 16.26
CA GLY A 75 -4.50 2.80 16.92
C GLY A 75 -5.13 2.86 18.31
N THR A 76 -4.94 3.97 19.03
CA THR A 76 -5.46 4.16 20.38
C THR A 76 -6.97 4.45 20.38
N TYR A 77 -7.44 5.37 19.52
CA TYR A 77 -8.81 5.89 19.62
C TYR A 77 -9.79 5.34 18.57
N SER A 78 -9.31 4.96 17.38
CA SER A 78 -10.17 4.52 16.26
C SER A 78 -10.41 2.99 16.26
N LYS A 79 -11.05 2.47 17.32
CA LYS A 79 -11.25 1.01 17.53
C LYS A 79 -12.23 0.36 16.54
N ASN A 80 -13.06 1.14 15.86
CA ASN A 80 -14.03 0.66 14.89
C ASN A 80 -13.50 0.62 13.45
N LEU A 81 -12.24 1.01 13.24
CA LEU A 81 -11.66 1.17 11.92
C LEU A 81 -11.56 -0.18 11.19
N CYS A 82 -12.23 -0.27 10.03
CA CYS A 82 -12.23 -1.44 9.16
C CYS A 82 -11.50 -1.20 7.83
N ASP A 83 -11.32 0.06 7.41
CA ASP A 83 -10.62 0.47 6.18
C ASP A 83 -9.75 1.70 6.44
N PHE A 84 -8.44 1.52 6.48
CA PHE A 84 -7.46 2.59 6.65
C PHE A 84 -6.61 2.71 5.39
N ARG A 85 -6.48 3.93 4.86
CA ARG A 85 -5.66 4.23 3.69
C ARG A 85 -4.93 5.55 3.91
N LEU A 86 -3.62 5.53 3.80
CA LEU A 86 -2.79 6.72 3.89
C LEU A 86 -1.84 6.78 2.70
N VAL A 87 -1.80 7.94 2.06
CA VAL A 87 -0.81 8.28 1.04
C VAL A 87 -0.07 9.53 1.51
N LEU A 88 1.24 9.41 1.72
CA LEU A 88 2.12 10.54 1.99
C LEU A 88 2.52 11.19 0.66
N LEU A 89 2.27 12.48 0.53
CA LEU A 89 2.64 13.25 -0.66
C LEU A 89 4.13 13.57 -0.66
N ASP A 90 4.76 13.56 -1.84
CA ASP A 90 6.19 13.86 -2.02
C ASP A 90 6.52 15.37 -2.06
N LYS A 91 5.54 16.23 -1.74
CA LYS A 91 5.69 17.70 -1.82
C LYS A 91 6.69 18.23 -0.80
N GLU A 92 6.61 17.75 0.44
CA GLU A 92 7.48 18.22 1.52
C GLU A 92 8.86 17.59 1.43
N GLU A 93 9.90 18.40 1.55
CA GLU A 93 11.29 17.92 1.47
C GLU A 93 11.66 17.10 2.71
N ARG A 94 11.18 17.53 3.89
CA ARG A 94 11.39 16.86 5.17
C ARG A 94 10.05 16.45 5.77
N ILE A 95 9.99 15.22 6.25
CA ILE A 95 8.85 14.66 6.98
C ILE A 95 9.24 14.60 8.44
N THR A 96 8.29 14.89 9.33
CA THR A 96 8.56 15.09 10.75
C THR A 96 9.24 13.88 11.41
N ASP A 97 8.79 12.67 11.10
CA ASP A 97 9.19 11.47 11.83
C ASP A 97 9.14 10.23 10.94
N LEU A 98 10.21 10.01 10.16
CA LEU A 98 10.48 8.78 9.42
C LEU A 98 11.72 8.08 10.02
N PRO A 99 11.74 6.74 10.09
CA PRO A 99 10.73 5.79 9.59
C PRO A 99 9.51 5.58 10.54
N LEU A 100 8.39 5.11 9.99
CA LEU A 100 7.08 4.99 10.68
C LEU A 100 6.83 3.63 11.37
N ASP A 101 7.87 2.83 11.61
CA ASP A 101 7.74 1.42 12.00
C ASP A 101 6.90 1.22 13.27
N ASN A 102 7.15 2.03 14.31
CA ASN A 102 6.50 1.89 15.61
C ASN A 102 5.05 2.36 15.58
N GLY A 103 4.77 3.41 14.81
CA GLY A 103 3.43 3.93 14.57
C GLY A 103 2.57 2.93 13.82
N VAL A 104 3.11 2.32 12.75
CA VAL A 104 2.43 1.25 12.00
C VAL A 104 2.15 0.06 12.91
N ARG A 105 3.12 -0.36 13.73
CA ARG A 105 2.94 -1.42 14.73
C ARG A 105 1.80 -1.09 15.69
N ALA A 106 1.76 0.12 16.24
CA ALA A 106 0.74 0.53 17.20
C ALA A 106 -0.65 0.60 16.55
N LEU A 107 -0.74 1.16 15.34
CA LEU A 107 -1.99 1.24 14.56
C LEU A 107 -2.58 -0.15 14.33
N LEU A 108 -1.79 -1.09 13.79
CA LEU A 108 -2.28 -2.42 13.43
C LEU A 108 -2.66 -3.26 14.66
N ARG A 109 -1.94 -3.09 15.78
CA ARG A 109 -2.33 -3.71 17.06
C ARG A 109 -3.58 -3.08 17.66
N GLY A 110 -3.79 -1.79 17.45
CA GLY A 110 -4.90 -1.05 18.04
C GLY A 110 -6.22 -1.18 17.28
N CYS A 111 -6.16 -1.31 15.96
CA CYS A 111 -7.31 -1.40 15.05
C CYS A 111 -7.61 -2.86 14.66
N GLU A 112 -8.04 -3.68 15.61
CA GLU A 112 -8.22 -5.13 15.41
C GLU A 112 -9.32 -5.50 14.39
N LYS A 113 -10.25 -4.58 14.09
CA LYS A 113 -11.32 -4.76 13.10
C LYS A 113 -10.89 -4.50 11.65
N LEU A 114 -9.62 -4.14 11.42
CA LEU A 114 -9.13 -3.74 10.12
C LEU A 114 -9.19 -4.88 9.11
N ARG A 115 -9.84 -4.63 7.96
CA ARG A 115 -9.97 -5.58 6.85
C ARG A 115 -9.30 -5.09 5.56
N ARG A 116 -9.08 -3.78 5.46
CA ARG A 116 -8.49 -3.10 4.30
C ARG A 116 -7.45 -2.12 4.82
N PHE A 117 -6.24 -2.21 4.29
CA PHE A 117 -5.12 -1.39 4.71
C PHE A 117 -4.36 -0.89 3.50
N ALA A 118 -4.14 0.41 3.38
CA ALA A 118 -3.24 0.96 2.38
C ALA A 118 -2.25 1.92 3.03
N LEU A 119 -0.98 1.75 2.70
CA LEU A 119 0.10 2.59 3.18
C LEU A 119 1.04 2.87 2.01
N TYR A 120 0.95 4.07 1.47
CA TYR A 120 1.78 4.54 0.37
C TYR A 120 2.64 5.68 0.91
N LEU A 121 3.94 5.43 1.00
CA LEU A 121 4.91 6.37 1.54
C LEU A 121 5.86 6.84 0.44
N ARG A 122 6.98 7.39 0.87
CA ARG A 122 8.15 7.71 0.07
C ARG A 122 9.31 6.80 0.47
N PRO A 123 10.39 6.69 -0.34
CA PRO A 123 11.58 5.93 0.04
C PRO A 123 12.08 6.29 1.44
N GLY A 124 12.43 5.28 2.26
CA GLY A 124 12.82 5.47 3.66
C GLY A 124 11.65 5.66 4.64
N GLY A 125 10.40 5.62 4.16
CA GLY A 125 9.23 5.81 5.02
C GLY A 125 8.93 4.65 5.98
N LEU A 126 9.33 3.43 5.63
CA LEU A 126 9.15 2.24 6.44
C LEU A 126 10.30 1.26 6.20
N THR A 127 10.94 0.79 7.28
CA THR A 127 12.05 -0.17 7.18
C THR A 127 11.56 -1.59 6.94
N ASP A 128 12.49 -2.52 6.74
CA ASP A 128 12.20 -3.96 6.74
C ASP A 128 11.54 -4.44 8.04
N VAL A 129 11.89 -3.83 9.19
CA VAL A 129 11.28 -4.15 10.50
C VAL A 129 9.82 -3.70 10.51
N GLY A 130 9.54 -2.48 10.05
CA GLY A 130 8.19 -1.96 9.93
C GLY A 130 7.32 -2.80 8.99
N LEU A 131 7.88 -3.23 7.85
CA LEU A 131 7.21 -4.11 6.90
C LEU A 131 6.89 -5.48 7.52
N GLY A 132 7.82 -6.06 8.29
CA GLY A 132 7.58 -7.28 9.08
C GLY A 132 6.47 -7.11 10.11
N TYR A 133 6.35 -5.95 10.76
CA TYR A 133 5.22 -5.64 11.64
C TYR A 133 3.88 -5.63 10.91
N ILE A 134 3.82 -5.15 9.66
CA ILE A 134 2.59 -5.23 8.86
C ILE A 134 2.17 -6.69 8.71
N GLY A 135 3.09 -7.58 8.32
CA GLY A 135 2.82 -9.01 8.22
C GLY A 135 2.28 -9.60 9.52
N LYS A 136 2.97 -9.31 10.63
CA LYS A 136 2.69 -9.87 11.95
C LYS A 136 1.35 -9.44 12.55
N TYR A 137 0.96 -8.17 12.42
CA TYR A 137 -0.19 -7.61 13.15
C TYR A 137 -1.45 -7.41 12.29
N SER A 138 -1.43 -7.82 11.02
CA SER A 138 -2.57 -7.66 10.09
C SER A 138 -3.43 -8.91 9.93
N ALA A 139 -3.72 -9.61 11.04
CA ALA A 139 -4.38 -10.93 11.00
C ALA A 139 -5.75 -10.93 10.28
N ASN A 140 -6.51 -9.82 10.35
CA ASN A 140 -7.85 -9.71 9.77
C ASN A 140 -7.90 -9.05 8.38
N VAL A 141 -6.76 -8.53 7.90
CA VAL A 141 -6.69 -7.77 6.66
C VAL A 141 -6.78 -8.70 5.46
N ARG A 142 -7.69 -8.38 4.53
CA ARG A 142 -7.93 -9.14 3.28
C ARG A 142 -7.43 -8.43 2.04
N TRP A 143 -7.27 -7.11 2.09
CA TRP A 143 -6.74 -6.31 0.99
C TRP A 143 -5.68 -5.35 1.50
N MET A 144 -4.52 -5.33 0.80
CA MET A 144 -3.46 -4.38 1.03
C MET A 144 -3.04 -3.65 -0.24
N LEU A 145 -2.77 -2.35 -0.12
CA LEU A 145 -2.03 -1.56 -1.09
C LEU A 145 -0.80 -0.94 -0.41
N LEU A 146 0.39 -1.31 -0.84
CA LEU A 146 1.66 -0.88 -0.24
C LEU A 146 2.51 -0.11 -1.26
N GLY A 147 2.97 1.08 -0.89
CA GLY A 147 3.80 1.93 -1.75
C GLY A 147 5.06 2.37 -1.04
N TYR A 148 6.23 2.18 -1.67
CA TYR A 148 7.54 2.56 -1.13
C TYR A 148 7.77 2.11 0.33
N VAL A 149 7.45 0.85 0.64
CA VAL A 149 7.67 0.25 1.96
C VAL A 149 8.78 -0.79 1.90
N GLY A 150 9.52 -0.94 2.99
CA GLY A 150 10.65 -1.85 3.06
C GLY A 150 11.87 -1.32 2.31
N GLU A 151 13.00 -1.97 2.55
CA GLU A 151 14.31 -1.59 2.04
C GLU A 151 14.91 -2.74 1.21
N THR A 152 14.69 -3.98 1.65
CA THR A 152 15.26 -5.17 1.01
C THR A 152 14.25 -6.30 0.87
N ASP A 153 14.64 -7.31 0.08
CA ASP A 153 13.89 -8.56 -0.06
C ASP A 153 13.62 -9.24 1.29
N SER A 154 14.50 -9.05 2.29
CA SER A 154 14.34 -9.62 3.62
C SER A 154 13.08 -9.10 4.33
N GLY A 155 12.80 -7.80 4.23
CA GLY A 155 11.59 -7.20 4.79
C GLY A 155 10.32 -7.80 4.16
N PHE A 156 10.32 -8.00 2.84
CA PHE A 156 9.16 -8.58 2.17
C PHE A 156 8.95 -10.06 2.51
N LEU A 157 10.04 -10.83 2.65
CA LEU A 157 9.98 -12.22 3.09
C LEU A 157 9.55 -12.33 4.56
N GLU A 158 9.91 -11.38 5.43
CA GLU A 158 9.40 -11.34 6.80
C GLU A 158 7.91 -11.01 6.84
N PHE A 159 7.47 -10.04 6.02
CA PHE A 159 6.05 -9.74 5.83
C PHE A 159 5.23 -10.97 5.40
N SER A 160 5.76 -11.77 4.47
CA SER A 160 5.04 -12.92 3.91
C SER A 160 4.84 -14.09 4.87
N LYS A 161 5.59 -14.13 5.99
CA LYS A 161 5.36 -15.10 7.07
C LYS A 161 4.07 -14.83 7.85
N GLY A 162 3.52 -13.62 7.74
CA GLY A 162 2.29 -13.19 8.40
C GLY A 162 1.07 -13.18 7.48
N CYS A 163 0.17 -12.20 7.67
CA CYS A 163 -0.96 -11.93 6.78
C CYS A 163 -1.85 -13.15 6.45
N PRO A 164 -2.34 -13.91 7.46
CA PRO A 164 -3.02 -15.20 7.24
C PRO A 164 -4.30 -15.11 6.40
N ASN A 165 -4.95 -13.94 6.34
CA ASN A 165 -6.20 -13.71 5.62
C ASN A 165 -6.05 -12.80 4.39
N LEU A 166 -4.82 -12.45 3.98
CA LEU A 166 -4.60 -11.54 2.87
C LEU A 166 -4.97 -12.21 1.54
N VAL A 167 -5.98 -11.66 0.85
CA VAL A 167 -6.52 -12.19 -0.40
C VAL A 167 -5.98 -11.40 -1.60
N LYS A 168 -5.85 -10.08 -1.47
CA LYS A 168 -5.46 -9.19 -2.55
C LYS A 168 -4.32 -8.26 -2.10
N LEU A 169 -3.20 -8.32 -2.78
CA LEU A 169 -2.02 -7.49 -2.53
C LEU A 169 -1.70 -6.63 -3.75
N GLU A 170 -1.59 -5.33 -3.55
CA GLU A 170 -1.18 -4.36 -4.58
C GLU A 170 0.08 -3.65 -4.09
N MET A 171 1.13 -3.58 -4.91
CA MET A 171 2.41 -2.99 -4.52
C MET A 171 2.97 -2.09 -5.61
N ARG A 172 3.51 -0.94 -5.23
CA ARG A 172 4.15 -0.01 -6.16
C ARG A 172 5.43 0.59 -5.58
N GLY A 173 6.47 0.69 -6.39
CA GLY A 173 7.70 1.42 -6.01
C GLY A 173 8.47 0.81 -4.83
N CYS A 174 8.27 -0.48 -4.52
CA CYS A 174 9.02 -1.16 -3.45
C CYS A 174 10.29 -1.85 -3.97
N PHE A 175 10.42 -2.07 -5.28
CA PHE A 175 11.62 -2.60 -5.95
C PHE A 175 12.20 -3.90 -5.33
N PHE A 176 11.34 -4.80 -4.84
CA PHE A 176 11.73 -6.16 -4.47
C PHE A 176 12.13 -6.98 -5.70
N SER A 177 13.00 -7.97 -5.54
CA SER A 177 13.38 -8.86 -6.65
C SER A 177 12.24 -9.79 -7.06
N GLU A 178 12.26 -10.21 -8.33
CA GLU A 178 11.36 -11.27 -8.85
C GLU A 178 11.37 -12.52 -7.97
N ARG A 179 12.56 -12.92 -7.49
CA ARG A 179 12.72 -14.08 -6.61
C ARG A 179 12.01 -13.89 -5.28
N ALA A 180 12.20 -12.74 -4.63
CA ALA A 180 11.53 -12.43 -3.36
C ALA A 180 10.01 -12.37 -3.54
N LEU A 181 9.54 -11.76 -4.63
CA LEU A 181 8.13 -11.75 -5.00
C LEU A 181 7.55 -13.15 -5.11
N ALA A 182 8.22 -14.03 -5.86
CA ALA A 182 7.75 -15.40 -6.04
C ALA A 182 7.73 -16.19 -4.72
N LEU A 183 8.79 -16.10 -3.92
CA LEU A 183 8.88 -16.80 -2.63
C LEU A 183 7.84 -16.31 -1.62
N ALA A 184 7.60 -15.00 -1.54
CA ALA A 184 6.59 -14.43 -0.66
C ALA A 184 5.17 -14.85 -1.06
N VAL A 185 4.85 -14.87 -2.36
CA VAL A 185 3.55 -15.34 -2.88
C VAL A 185 3.28 -16.79 -2.47
N LEU A 186 4.31 -17.64 -2.39
CA LEU A 186 4.16 -19.02 -1.95
C LEU A 186 3.89 -19.15 -0.43
N GLN A 187 4.34 -18.18 0.38
CA GLN A 187 4.10 -18.17 1.83
C GLN A 187 2.73 -17.60 2.21
N LEU A 188 2.20 -16.68 1.41
CA LEU A 188 0.90 -16.03 1.65
C LEU A 188 -0.28 -16.96 1.30
N ALA A 189 -0.64 -17.84 2.24
CA ALA A 189 -1.59 -18.94 2.03
C ALA A 189 -2.98 -18.54 1.50
N SER A 190 -3.47 -17.36 1.87
CA SER A 190 -4.79 -16.86 1.44
C SER A 190 -4.76 -16.04 0.14
N LEU A 191 -3.59 -15.76 -0.41
CA LEU A 191 -3.44 -14.82 -1.51
C LEU A 191 -4.07 -15.38 -2.79
N ARG A 192 -4.95 -14.58 -3.39
CA ARG A 192 -5.64 -14.92 -4.65
C ARG A 192 -5.38 -13.95 -5.79
N TYR A 193 -4.86 -12.77 -5.48
CA TYR A 193 -4.55 -11.73 -6.44
C TYR A 193 -3.32 -10.96 -5.96
N ILE A 194 -2.37 -10.73 -6.86
CA ILE A 194 -1.27 -9.81 -6.65
C ILE A 194 -1.08 -8.92 -7.88
N TRP A 195 -0.88 -7.62 -7.65
CA TRP A 195 -0.40 -6.68 -8.65
C TRP A 195 0.83 -5.96 -8.12
N VAL A 196 1.88 -5.87 -8.92
CA VAL A 196 3.14 -5.21 -8.56
C VAL A 196 3.57 -4.32 -9.70
N GLN A 197 3.99 -3.08 -9.40
CA GLN A 197 4.61 -2.17 -10.36
C GLN A 197 5.95 -1.65 -9.81
N GLY A 198 7.02 -1.77 -10.60
CA GLY A 198 8.37 -1.38 -10.18
C GLY A 198 9.01 -2.41 -9.25
N TYR A 199 9.55 -3.47 -9.86
CA TYR A 199 10.28 -4.57 -9.21
C TYR A 199 11.64 -4.77 -9.90
N LYS A 200 12.60 -5.41 -9.22
CA LYS A 200 13.93 -5.70 -9.79
C LYS A 200 13.87 -6.98 -10.62
N THR A 201 14.06 -6.85 -11.93
CA THR A 201 14.10 -7.97 -12.87
C THR A 201 15.35 -8.83 -12.66
N SER A 202 15.21 -10.16 -12.71
CA SER A 202 16.36 -11.06 -12.67
C SER A 202 17.13 -11.03 -14.00
N THR A 203 18.45 -11.23 -13.97
CA THR A 203 19.27 -11.36 -15.18
C THR A 203 18.87 -12.55 -16.04
N ALA A 204 18.35 -13.62 -15.42
CA ALA A 204 17.89 -14.81 -16.10
C ALA A 204 16.43 -14.72 -16.60
N GLY A 205 15.64 -13.77 -16.11
CA GLY A 205 14.20 -13.59 -16.44
C GLY A 205 13.30 -14.77 -16.05
N ARG A 206 13.75 -15.62 -15.13
CA ARG A 206 13.10 -16.91 -14.79
C ARG A 206 12.64 -17.01 -13.34
N ASP A 207 12.99 -16.06 -12.48
CA ASP A 207 12.68 -16.16 -11.04
C ASP A 207 11.18 -16.16 -10.72
N LEU A 208 10.35 -15.51 -11.55
CA LEU A 208 8.89 -15.57 -11.41
C LEU A 208 8.32 -16.97 -11.67
N LEU A 209 9.05 -17.86 -12.35
CA LEU A 209 8.62 -19.25 -12.56
C LEU A 209 8.50 -20.03 -11.25
N LEU A 210 9.21 -19.61 -10.19
CA LEU A 210 9.17 -20.25 -8.88
C LEU A 210 7.75 -20.29 -8.27
N MET A 211 6.89 -19.33 -8.61
CA MET A 211 5.52 -19.27 -8.10
C MET A 211 4.47 -19.87 -9.05
N VAL A 212 4.88 -20.47 -10.17
CA VAL A 212 3.96 -21.15 -11.09
C VAL A 212 3.35 -22.38 -10.40
N ARG A 213 2.03 -22.50 -10.46
CA ARG A 213 1.25 -23.61 -9.87
C ARG A 213 -0.12 -23.69 -10.55
N PRO A 214 -0.86 -24.81 -10.39
CA PRO A 214 -2.18 -24.97 -11.00
C PRO A 214 -3.12 -23.80 -10.70
N PHE A 215 -3.88 -23.38 -11.71
CA PHE A 215 -4.84 -22.27 -11.64
C PHE A 215 -4.25 -20.88 -11.36
N TRP A 216 -2.93 -20.74 -11.19
CA TRP A 216 -2.27 -19.46 -10.93
C TRP A 216 -1.75 -18.85 -12.23
N ASN A 217 -2.48 -17.86 -12.75
CA ASN A 217 -2.08 -17.11 -13.93
C ASN A 217 -1.12 -15.99 -13.53
N ILE A 218 -0.09 -15.77 -14.35
CA ILE A 218 0.85 -14.66 -14.20
C ILE A 218 0.94 -13.96 -15.55
N GLU A 219 0.73 -12.65 -15.54
CA GLU A 219 0.76 -11.74 -16.68
C GLU A 219 1.80 -10.64 -16.41
N ILE A 220 2.69 -10.42 -17.38
CA ILE A 220 3.71 -9.37 -17.34
C ILE A 220 3.26 -8.25 -18.28
N ILE A 221 3.26 -7.03 -17.78
CA ILE A 221 3.00 -5.82 -18.55
C ILE A 221 4.35 -5.09 -18.66
N PRO A 222 5.01 -5.09 -19.83
CA PRO A 222 6.27 -4.41 -20.06
C PRO A 222 6.17 -2.89 -19.79
N PRO A 223 7.32 -2.21 -19.65
CA PRO A 223 7.31 -0.78 -19.44
C PRO A 223 6.72 -0.07 -20.66
N ARG A 224 6.04 1.04 -20.41
CA ARG A 224 5.45 1.87 -21.46
C ARG A 224 6.03 3.28 -21.37
N PRO A 225 6.33 3.93 -22.51
CA PRO A 225 6.63 5.35 -22.49
C PRO A 225 5.41 6.11 -21.95
N ALA A 226 5.59 6.88 -20.87
CA ALA A 226 4.52 7.80 -20.43
C ALA A 226 4.47 9.01 -21.36
N GLN A 227 3.29 9.65 -21.43
CA GLN A 227 3.09 10.90 -22.17
C GLN A 227 4.01 12.04 -21.69
N ASP A 228 4.48 11.97 -20.43
CA ASP A 228 5.33 12.99 -19.79
C ASP A 228 6.83 12.63 -19.75
N GLY A 229 7.29 11.67 -20.55
CA GLY A 229 8.71 11.31 -20.67
C GLY A 229 9.31 10.47 -19.52
N VAL A 230 8.54 10.18 -18.46
CA VAL A 230 8.93 9.25 -17.39
C VAL A 230 8.47 7.83 -17.74
N GLU A 231 9.39 6.91 -17.99
CA GLU A 231 9.04 5.51 -18.33
C GLU A 231 8.20 4.87 -17.22
N GLN A 232 7.02 4.34 -17.55
CA GLN A 232 6.24 3.55 -16.60
C GLN A 232 6.93 2.21 -16.41
N PRO A 233 7.29 1.81 -15.17
CA PRO A 233 8.00 0.56 -14.95
C PRO A 233 7.09 -0.65 -15.21
N SER A 234 7.72 -1.79 -15.49
CA SER A 234 7.07 -3.09 -15.68
C SER A 234 6.13 -3.44 -14.54
N GLN A 235 5.08 -4.19 -14.87
CA GLN A 235 4.07 -4.66 -13.92
C GLN A 235 3.94 -6.18 -13.97
N ILE A 236 3.64 -6.77 -12.83
CA ILE A 236 3.20 -8.15 -12.69
C ILE A 236 1.76 -8.13 -12.23
N LEU A 237 0.91 -8.92 -12.88
CA LEU A 237 -0.43 -9.26 -12.44
C LEU A 237 -0.52 -10.77 -12.30
N ALA A 238 -0.87 -11.28 -11.14
CA ALA A 238 -1.11 -12.71 -10.97
C ALA A 238 -2.36 -13.00 -10.14
N TYR A 239 -3.09 -14.04 -10.52
CA TYR A 239 -4.40 -14.34 -9.95
C TYR A 239 -4.77 -15.81 -10.14
N TYR A 240 -5.61 -16.33 -9.22
CA TYR A 240 -6.21 -17.65 -9.42
C TYR A 240 -7.38 -17.60 -10.42
N SER A 241 -7.45 -18.57 -11.33
CA SER A 241 -8.53 -18.74 -12.31
C SER A 241 -8.78 -20.22 -12.60
N LEU A 242 -10.04 -20.65 -12.54
CA LEU A 242 -10.46 -21.97 -13.02
C LEU A 242 -10.60 -22.03 -14.55
N ALA A 243 -10.69 -20.87 -15.21
CA ALA A 243 -10.81 -20.78 -16.67
C ALA A 243 -9.46 -20.92 -17.39
N GLY A 244 -8.36 -21.04 -16.65
CA GLY A 244 -7.01 -20.96 -17.23
C GLY A 244 -6.65 -19.55 -17.67
N LYS A 245 -5.69 -19.44 -18.59
CA LYS A 245 -5.21 -18.16 -19.14
C LYS A 245 -6.26 -17.54 -20.05
N ARG A 246 -6.34 -16.21 -20.06
CA ARG A 246 -7.25 -15.48 -20.92
C ARG A 246 -6.83 -15.57 -22.40
N THR A 247 -7.80 -15.48 -23.32
CA THR A 247 -7.59 -15.54 -24.77
C THR A 247 -7.58 -14.15 -25.43
N ASP A 248 -7.87 -13.10 -24.67
CA ASP A 248 -8.06 -11.72 -25.10
C ASP A 248 -6.96 -10.77 -24.57
N CYS A 249 -5.76 -11.30 -24.30
CA CYS A 249 -4.61 -10.46 -23.99
C CYS A 249 -4.34 -9.49 -25.15
N CYS A 250 -4.19 -8.20 -24.84
CA CYS A 250 -3.61 -7.27 -25.81
C CYS A 250 -2.14 -7.62 -26.08
N GLU A 251 -1.61 -7.15 -27.22
CA GLU A 251 -0.23 -7.45 -27.66
C GLU A 251 0.84 -7.02 -26.65
N THR A 252 0.54 -6.04 -25.80
CA THR A 252 1.46 -5.56 -24.77
C THR A 252 1.45 -6.39 -23.49
N VAL A 253 0.59 -7.41 -23.35
CA VAL A 253 0.54 -8.27 -22.16
C VAL A 253 1.16 -9.61 -22.50
N VAL A 254 2.14 -10.03 -21.69
CA VAL A 254 2.87 -11.29 -21.88
C VAL A 254 2.47 -12.28 -20.78
N PRO A 255 1.63 -13.30 -21.08
CA PRO A 255 1.32 -14.36 -20.12
C PRO A 255 2.55 -15.24 -19.88
N LEU A 256 2.94 -15.44 -18.62
CA LEU A 256 4.05 -16.32 -18.27
C LEU A 256 3.65 -17.78 -18.54
N SER A 257 4.51 -18.54 -19.21
CA SER A 257 4.30 -19.99 -19.46
C SER A 257 5.59 -20.76 -19.22
N PRO A 258 5.56 -21.88 -18.47
CA PRO A 258 6.73 -22.75 -18.32
C PRO A 258 7.27 -23.25 -19.66
N SER A 259 6.37 -23.52 -20.62
CA SER A 259 6.71 -24.02 -21.96
C SER A 259 7.50 -23.05 -22.84
N LEU A 260 7.56 -21.75 -22.48
CA LEU A 260 8.35 -20.75 -23.22
C LEU A 260 9.83 -20.79 -22.85
N PHE A 261 10.18 -21.45 -21.74
CA PHE A 261 11.55 -21.64 -21.30
C PHE A 261 11.84 -23.13 -21.45
N GLY A 262 12.49 -23.50 -22.56
CA GLY A 262 12.81 -24.90 -22.87
C GLY A 262 13.38 -25.65 -21.67
N SER A 263 13.04 -26.94 -21.57
CA SER A 263 13.63 -27.86 -20.59
C SER A 263 15.16 -27.72 -20.58
N PRO A 264 15.80 -27.80 -19.39
CA PRO A 264 17.26 -27.71 -19.30
C PRO A 264 17.96 -28.77 -20.16
#